data_AF-A0A814XQH9-F1
#
_entry.id   AF-A0A814XQH9-F1
#
_cell.length_a   1.000
_cell.length_b   1.000
_cell.length_c   1.000
_cell.angle_alpha   90.00
_cell.angle_beta   90.00
_cell.angle_gamma   90.00
#
_symmetry.space_group_name_H-M   'P 1'
#
loop_
_entity.id
_entity.type
_entity.pdbx_description
1 polymer ?
#
loop_
_entity_poly.entity_id
_entity_poly.type
_entity_poly.pdbx_seq_one_letter_code
_entity_poly.pdbx_strand_id
1 'polypeptide(L)'
;MNGSLCVPHNDRISFTNFTCVCLDGFSGERCKHKDVKIDILFIDVPVSQPLLVHFITVQEYDLYSLDPASVRATMFKKIGFYQDTVTFFMSLPFHLVFVQIVTKFYLIVLQHNYTNSV
;
A
#
# COMPACT_ATOMS: atom_id res chain seq x y z
N MET A 1 11.83 -14.93 12.64
CA MET A 1 11.51 -13.85 11.68
C MET A 1 10.62 -14.45 10.61
N ASN A 2 9.54 -13.77 10.23
CA ASN A 2 8.38 -14.34 9.52
C ASN A 2 8.70 -14.77 8.08
N GLY A 3 9.45 -15.85 7.87
CA GLY A 3 9.65 -16.48 6.56
C GLY A 3 10.30 -15.61 5.49
N SER A 4 10.94 -14.48 5.85
CA SER A 4 11.65 -13.60 4.92
C SER A 4 13.05 -14.13 4.60
N LEU A 5 13.51 -13.87 3.37
CA LEU A 5 14.87 -14.21 2.91
C LEU A 5 15.74 -12.95 2.94
N CYS A 6 16.75 -12.92 3.81
CA CYS A 6 17.70 -11.82 3.89
C CYS A 6 19.07 -12.25 3.37
N VAL A 7 19.56 -11.57 2.33
CA VAL A 7 20.84 -11.85 1.68
C VAL A 7 21.85 -10.76 2.07
N PRO A 8 22.99 -11.10 2.67
CA PRO A 8 24.05 -10.12 2.96
C PRO A 8 24.68 -9.63 1.66
N HIS A 9 25.09 -8.36 1.63
CA HIS A 9 25.68 -7.77 0.42
C HIS A 9 27.14 -8.22 0.20
N ASN A 10 27.81 -8.75 1.23
CA ASN A 10 29.17 -9.26 1.15
C ASN A 10 29.36 -10.41 2.17
N ASP A 11 29.95 -11.53 1.73
CA ASP A 11 30.13 -12.75 2.53
C ASP A 11 31.19 -12.60 3.63
N ARG A 12 31.99 -11.52 3.55
CA ARG A 12 33.03 -11.18 4.53
C ARG A 12 32.53 -10.15 5.51
N ILE A 13 31.69 -10.61 6.44
CA ILE A 13 31.36 -9.94 7.71
C ILE A 13 30.81 -8.52 7.53
N SER A 14 29.50 -8.42 7.28
CA SER A 14 28.76 -7.21 7.65
C SER A 14 27.32 -7.56 8.02
N PHE A 15 27.07 -7.77 9.31
CA PHE A 15 25.72 -7.95 9.87
C PHE A 15 24.82 -6.71 9.72
N THR A 16 25.38 -5.61 9.21
CA THR A 16 24.71 -4.32 9.03
C THR A 16 24.17 -4.12 7.61
N ASN A 17 24.73 -4.79 6.60
CA ASN A 17 24.36 -4.57 5.18
C ASN A 17 23.76 -5.83 4.55
N PHE A 18 22.44 -5.97 4.67
CA PHE A 18 21.66 -7.06 4.09
C PHE A 18 20.45 -6.50 3.35
N THR A 19 19.99 -7.22 2.33
CA THR A 19 18.73 -6.93 1.63
C THR A 19 17.76 -8.06 1.93
N CYS A 20 16.56 -7.72 2.40
CA CYS A 20 15.52 -8.69 2.70
C CYS A 20 14.42 -8.66 1.64
N VAL A 21 14.00 -9.84 1.20
CA VAL A 21 12.77 -10.05 0.46
C VAL A 21 11.68 -10.37 1.47
N CYS A 22 10.66 -9.50 1.52
CA CYS A 22 9.55 -9.63 2.46
C CYS A 22 8.40 -10.42 1.85
N LEU A 23 7.73 -11.21 2.69
CA LEU A 23 6.44 -11.79 2.35
C LEU A 23 5.39 -10.68 2.25
N ASP A 24 4.34 -10.95 1.49
CA ASP A 24 3.17 -10.08 1.39
C ASP A 24 2.65 -9.69 2.78
N GLY A 25 2.43 -8.39 2.97
CA GLY A 25 1.97 -7.83 4.24
C GLY A 25 3.07 -7.45 5.22
N PHE A 26 4.34 -7.52 4.82
CA PHE A 26 5.46 -7.07 5.62
C PHE A 26 6.44 -6.19 4.83
N SER A 27 7.02 -5.21 5.51
CA SER A 27 7.95 -4.25 4.90
C SER A 27 9.03 -3.75 5.86
N GLY A 28 9.96 -2.96 5.30
CA GLY A 28 11.05 -2.32 6.02
C GLY A 28 12.32 -3.16 6.15
N GLU A 29 13.30 -2.58 6.83
CA GLU A 29 14.58 -3.21 7.12
C GLU A 29 14.34 -4.47 7.97
N ARG A 30 14.53 -5.66 7.38
CA ARG A 30 14.19 -6.98 7.95
C ARG A 30 12.71 -7.35 8.00
N CYS A 31 11.84 -6.69 7.22
CA CYS A 31 10.42 -7.02 7.16
C CYS A 31 9.73 -6.90 8.55
N LYS A 32 10.22 -5.95 9.36
CA LYS A 32 9.78 -5.75 10.75
C LYS A 32 8.44 -5.01 10.85
N HIS A 33 8.06 -4.28 9.81
CA HIS A 33 6.80 -3.55 9.78
C HIS A 33 5.72 -4.45 9.18
N LYS A 34 4.53 -4.42 9.79
CA LYS A 34 3.34 -5.08 9.29
C LYS A 34 2.57 -4.07 8.47
N ASP A 35 2.28 -4.42 7.23
CA ASP A 35 1.54 -3.55 6.31
C ASP A 35 0.04 -3.58 6.62
N VAL A 36 -0.65 -2.53 6.20
CA VAL A 36 -2.11 -2.45 6.30
C VAL A 36 -2.71 -3.38 5.24
N LYS A 37 -3.45 -4.40 5.69
CA LYS A 37 -4.21 -5.31 4.84
C LYS A 37 -5.56 -4.69 4.47
N ILE A 38 -5.86 -4.63 3.18
CA ILE A 38 -7.15 -4.16 2.66
C ILE A 38 -7.74 -5.28 1.81
N ASP A 39 -8.89 -5.78 2.25
CA ASP A 39 -9.66 -6.78 1.51
C ASP A 39 -10.85 -6.09 0.83
N ILE A 40 -10.91 -6.18 -0.50
CA ILE A 40 -12.00 -5.62 -1.31
C ILE A 40 -12.84 -6.78 -1.81
N LEU A 41 -14.10 -6.84 -1.37
CA LEU A 41 -15.09 -7.81 -1.83
C LEU A 41 -15.94 -7.18 -2.94
N PHE A 42 -16.06 -7.90 -4.06
CA PHE A 42 -16.86 -7.51 -5.20
C PHE A 42 -18.12 -8.36 -5.25
N ILE A 43 -19.29 -7.71 -5.23
CA ILE A 43 -20.59 -8.36 -5.37
C ILE A 43 -21.14 -7.96 -6.74
N ASP A 44 -21.48 -8.94 -7.58
CA ASP A 44 -22.05 -8.76 -8.91
C ASP A 44 -21.18 -7.95 -9.91
N VAL A 45 -19.85 -7.98 -9.74
CA VAL A 45 -18.91 -7.38 -10.70
C VAL A 45 -18.27 -8.48 -11.56
N PRO A 46 -18.27 -8.37 -12.90
CA PRO A 46 -17.66 -9.38 -13.77
C PRO A 46 -16.16 -9.53 -13.49
N VAL A 47 -15.78 -10.73 -13.02
CA VAL A 47 -14.53 -11.04 -12.28
C VAL A 47 -13.28 -11.23 -13.16
N SER A 48 -13.14 -10.49 -14.26
CA SER A 48 -11.93 -10.53 -15.10
C SER A 48 -11.54 -9.15 -15.59
N GLN A 49 -11.52 -8.18 -14.67
CA GLN A 49 -11.20 -6.79 -14.97
C GLN A 49 -9.89 -6.37 -14.29
N PRO A 50 -9.08 -5.50 -14.93
CA PRO A 50 -7.93 -4.89 -14.28
C PRO A 50 -8.41 -3.93 -13.19
N LEU A 51 -7.81 -4.04 -12.01
CA LEU A 51 -8.04 -3.15 -10.88
C LEU A 51 -6.83 -2.27 -10.68
N LEU A 52 -7.06 -0.97 -10.54
CA LEU A 52 -6.08 -0.04 -9.99
C LEU A 52 -6.57 0.45 -8.64
N VAL A 53 -5.70 0.46 -7.63
CA VAL A 53 -6.00 1.01 -6.31
C VAL A 53 -5.08 2.19 -6.07
N HIS A 54 -5.68 3.36 -5.88
CA HIS A 54 -4.99 4.61 -5.66
C HIS A 54 -5.07 4.99 -4.19
N PHE A 55 -3.91 5.05 -3.56
CA PHE A 55 -3.71 5.49 -2.20
C PHE A 55 -3.21 6.92 -2.24
N ILE A 56 -3.93 7.82 -1.58
CA ILE A 56 -3.62 9.23 -1.58
C ILE A 56 -3.38 9.66 -0.15
N THR A 57 -2.21 10.22 0.09
CA THR A 57 -1.85 10.88 1.34
C THR A 57 -2.06 12.37 1.15
N VAL A 58 -2.91 12.96 1.99
CA VAL A 58 -3.11 14.40 2.04
C VAL A 58 -2.18 14.93 3.13
N GLN A 59 -1.17 15.70 2.74
CA GLN A 59 -0.30 16.40 3.69
C GLN A 59 -0.82 17.82 3.89
N GLU A 60 -0.78 18.28 5.14
CA GLU A 60 -1.08 19.65 5.47
C GLU A 60 0.02 20.57 4.91
N TYR A 61 -0.36 21.78 4.49
CA TYR A 61 0.55 22.72 3.84
C TYR A 61 1.67 23.14 4.82
N ASP A 62 2.90 22.69 4.60
CA ASP A 62 4.04 23.20 5.36
C ASP A 62 4.46 24.54 4.74
N LEU A 63 4.39 25.63 5.53
CA LEU A 63 4.62 27.02 5.09
C LEU A 63 6.03 27.25 4.50
N TYR A 64 6.95 26.30 4.71
CA TYR A 64 8.32 26.32 4.19
C TYR A 64 8.56 25.33 3.05
N SER A 65 7.58 24.49 2.73
CA SER A 65 7.63 23.57 1.59
C SER A 65 6.93 24.23 0.40
N LEU A 66 7.67 24.46 -0.69
CA LEU A 66 7.10 25.01 -1.93
C LEU A 66 6.20 24.01 -2.68
N ASP A 67 6.07 22.78 -2.18
CA ASP A 67 5.20 21.72 -2.74
C ASP A 67 4.46 20.97 -1.62
N PRO A 68 3.23 21.35 -1.26
CA PRO A 68 2.33 20.49 -0.49
C PRO A 68 1.62 19.58 -1.47
N ALA A 69 2.39 18.67 -2.04
CA ALA A 69 1.89 17.73 -3.03
C ALA A 69 1.27 16.55 -2.29
N SER A 70 -0.05 16.37 -2.44
CA SER A 70 -0.67 15.09 -2.10
C SER A 70 0.10 13.96 -2.79
N VAL A 71 0.65 13.03 -2.02
CA VAL A 71 1.41 11.90 -2.57
C VAL A 71 0.42 10.81 -2.98
N ARG A 72 0.54 10.32 -4.22
CA ARG A 72 -0.29 9.24 -4.74
C ARG A 72 0.55 8.01 -5.05
N ALA A 73 0.21 6.89 -4.43
CA ALA A 73 0.69 5.57 -4.81
C ALA A 73 -0.43 4.81 -5.55
N THR A 74 -0.09 4.12 -6.64
CA THR A 74 -1.05 3.30 -7.40
C THR A 74 -0.57 1.87 -7.48
N MET A 75 -1.42 0.93 -7.07
CA MET A 75 -1.18 -0.50 -7.20
C MET A 75 -2.09 -1.09 -8.26
N PHE A 76 -1.58 -2.06 -9.01
CA PHE A 76 -2.32 -2.81 -10.01
C PHE A 76 -2.51 -4.25 -9.55
N LYS A 77 -3.72 -4.78 -9.72
CA LYS A 77 -3.99 -6.21 -9.55
C LYS A 77 -5.05 -6.68 -10.54
N LYS A 78 -4.81 -7.85 -11.13
CA LYS A 78 -5.81 -8.53 -11.96
C LYS A 78 -6.64 -9.44 -11.06
N ILE A 79 -7.96 -9.40 -11.20
CA ILE A 79 -8.85 -10.34 -10.52
C ILE A 79 -8.90 -11.63 -11.32
N GLY A 80 -8.64 -12.76 -10.65
CA GLY A 80 -8.74 -14.08 -11.27
C GLY A 80 -10.19 -14.50 -11.48
N PHE A 81 -10.42 -15.43 -12.41
CA PHE A 81 -11.72 -16.07 -12.58
C PHE A 81 -12.14 -16.73 -11.25
N TYR A 82 -13.39 -16.51 -10.82
CA TYR A 82 -13.96 -17.04 -9.57
C TYR A 82 -13.35 -16.49 -8.27
N GLN A 83 -12.70 -15.33 -8.31
CA GLN A 83 -12.20 -14.64 -7.10
C GLN A 83 -13.00 -13.37 -6.82
N ASP A 84 -13.89 -13.41 -5.83
CA ASP A 84 -14.71 -12.24 -5.50
C ASP A 84 -14.00 -11.27 -4.55
N THR A 85 -12.83 -11.66 -4.02
CA THR A 85 -12.07 -10.85 -3.07
C THR A 85 -10.66 -10.61 -3.57
N VAL A 86 -10.20 -9.36 -3.43
CA VAL A 86 -8.82 -8.97 -3.72
C VAL A 86 -8.19 -8.33 -2.50
N THR A 87 -7.05 -8.86 -2.08
CA THR A 87 -6.25 -8.31 -0.98
C THR A 87 -5.12 -7.43 -1.47
N PHE A 88 -4.93 -6.29 -0.82
CA PHE A 88 -3.77 -5.40 -0.97
C PHE A 88 -3.07 -5.20 0.36
N PHE A 89 -1.77 -4.91 0.30
CA PHE A 89 -0.96 -4.56 1.45
C PHE A 89 -0.30 -3.21 1.20
N MET A 90 -0.50 -2.25 2.09
CA MET A 90 0.07 -0.92 1.99
C MET A 90 0.95 -0.61 3.19
N SER A 91 2.20 -0.24 2.92
CA SER A 91 3.21 0.10 3.94
C SER A 91 3.30 1.60 4.23
N LEU A 92 2.77 2.45 3.35
CA LEU A 92 2.79 3.90 3.48
C LEU A 92 1.48 4.44 4.07
N PRO A 93 1.50 5.56 4.81
CA PRO A 93 0.28 6.19 5.32
C PRO A 93 -0.59 6.72 4.17
N PHE A 94 -1.92 6.65 4.32
CA PHE A 94 -2.89 7.13 3.34
C PHE A 94 -4.16 7.64 4.02
N HIS A 95 -4.85 8.57 3.36
CA HIS A 95 -6.11 9.16 3.83
C HIS A 95 -7.28 8.79 2.94
N LEU A 96 -7.05 8.70 1.63
CA LEU A 96 -8.05 8.31 0.66
C LEU A 96 -7.61 7.06 -0.07
N VAL A 97 -8.55 6.15 -0.32
CA VAL A 97 -8.34 5.02 -1.21
C VAL A 97 -9.44 4.98 -2.26
N PHE A 98 -9.03 5.12 -3.53
CA PHE A 98 -9.89 4.93 -4.67
C PHE A 98 -9.59 3.61 -5.36
N VAL A 99 -10.64 2.88 -5.69
CA VAL A 99 -10.57 1.70 -6.56
C VAL A 99 -11.05 2.12 -7.94
N GLN A 100 -10.20 1.96 -8.94
CA GLN A 100 -10.53 2.17 -10.34
C GLN A 100 -10.72 0.83 -11.04
N ILE A 101 -11.90 0.64 -11.61
CA ILE A 101 -12.27 -0.51 -12.43
C ILE A 101 -12.61 0.02 -13.82
N VAL A 102 -11.77 -0.29 -14.81
CA VAL A 102 -11.88 0.26 -16.17
C VAL A 102 -11.84 1.79 -16.13
N THR A 103 -12.99 2.47 -16.19
CA THR A 103 -13.12 3.95 -16.13
C THR A 103 -13.89 4.45 -14.90
N LYS A 104 -14.42 3.55 -14.06
CA LYS A 104 -15.19 3.90 -12.88
C LYS A 104 -14.30 3.98 -11.65
N PHE A 105 -14.49 5.02 -10.84
CA PHE A 105 -13.76 5.23 -9.58
C PHE A 105 -14.72 5.07 -8.41
N TYR A 106 -14.27 4.33 -7.39
CA TYR A 106 -15.01 4.04 -6.17
C TYR A 106 -14.15 4.47 -4.97
N LEU A 107 -14.64 5.42 -4.17
CA LEU A 107 -14.01 5.77 -2.90
C LEU A 107 -14.36 4.67 -1.88
N ILE A 108 -13.37 3.95 -1.39
CA ILE A 108 -13.58 2.83 -0.45
C ILE A 108 -13.07 3.15 0.96
N VAL A 109 -12.18 4.12 1.10
CA VAL A 109 -11.66 4.56 2.39
C VAL A 109 -11.53 6.07 2.39
N LEU A 110 -12.07 6.69 3.43
CA LEU A 110 -11.92 8.09 3.76
C LEU A 110 -11.53 8.18 5.24
N GLN A 111 -10.33 8.71 5.51
CA GLN A 111 -9.80 8.87 6.86
C GLN A 111 -9.39 10.33 7.05
N HIS A 112 -9.76 10.91 8.19
CA HIS A 112 -9.25 12.22 8.60
C HIS A 112 -8.04 12.02 9.51
N ASN A 113 -6.97 12.80 9.29
CA ASN A 113 -6.06 13.16 10.36
C ASN A 113 -6.61 14.42 11.02
N TYR A 114 -7.51 14.27 11.99
CA TYR A 114 -7.96 15.39 12.81
C TYR A 114 -6.94 15.61 13.93
N THR A 115 -6.10 16.62 13.81
CA THR A 115 -5.37 17.21 14.94
C THR A 115 -6.31 18.23 15.58
N ASN A 116 -6.67 18.01 16.85
CA ASN A 116 -7.53 18.92 17.61
C ASN A 116 -7.04 20.36 17.47
N SER A 117 -7.93 21.27 17.10
CA SER A 117 -7.72 22.69 17.32
C SER A 117 -7.58 22.90 18.84
N VAL A 118 -6.37 23.26 19.28
CA VAL A 118 -6.12 23.72 20.65
C VAL A 118 -6.78 25.08 20.84
#